data_AF-A0A3Q1IZI5-F1
#
_entry.id   AF-A0A3Q1IZI5-F1
#
_cell.length_a   1.000
_cell.length_b   1.000
_cell.length_c   1.000
_cell.angle_alpha   90.00
_cell.angle_beta   90.00
_cell.angle_gamma   90.00
#
_symmetry.space_group_name_H-M   'P 1'
#
loop_
_entity.id
_entity.type
_entity.pdbx_description
1 polymer ?
#
loop_
_entity_poly.entity_id
_entity_poly.type
_entity_poly.pdbx_seq_one_letter_code
_entity_poly.pdbx_strand_id
1 'polypeptide(L)'
;PQTHILLKLCFDQSVMEDQRVQTCDVYRTDPDLPHRFNNPDCFHGYSQKNCHPLYRTSNQTYGSKRPTVHDIQTQFKGTSRQFSESMLRSGMYRDHGFNTSVERSKVMVSTATQKKRSDIHYLFCYGNQSNKQDENK
;
A
#
# COMPACT_ATOMS: atom_id res chain seq x y z
N PRO A 1 -49.09 -18.58 36.61
CA PRO A 1 -49.14 -18.55 35.13
C PRO A 1 -49.12 -17.13 34.51
N GLN A 2 -49.76 -16.12 35.11
CA GLN A 2 -49.82 -14.74 34.56
C GLN A 2 -48.54 -13.90 34.78
N THR A 3 -47.76 -14.16 35.83
CA THR A 3 -46.55 -13.39 36.16
C THR A 3 -45.36 -13.70 35.24
N HIS A 4 -45.27 -14.94 34.72
CA HIS A 4 -44.24 -15.32 33.77
C HIS A 4 -44.46 -14.72 32.38
N ILE A 5 -45.71 -14.49 31.98
CA ILE A 5 -46.05 -13.88 30.68
C ILE A 5 -45.74 -12.38 30.70
N LEU A 6 -46.05 -11.69 31.81
CA LEU A 6 -45.74 -10.27 31.96
C LEU A 6 -44.23 -9.98 32.05
N LEU A 7 -43.44 -10.82 32.72
CA LEU A 7 -41.97 -10.68 32.71
C LEU A 7 -41.37 -10.95 31.33
N LYS A 8 -41.96 -11.87 30.56
CA LYS A 8 -41.50 -12.18 29.19
C LYS A 8 -41.81 -11.03 28.22
N LEU A 9 -43.00 -10.43 28.34
CA LEU A 9 -43.37 -9.25 27.55
C LEU A 9 -42.52 -8.02 27.94
N CYS A 10 -42.22 -7.81 29.23
CA CYS A 10 -41.38 -6.69 29.67
C CYS A 10 -39.90 -6.84 29.23
N PHE A 11 -39.36 -8.06 29.20
CA PHE A 11 -38.00 -8.31 28.71
C PHE A 11 -37.89 -8.16 27.18
N ASP A 12 -38.94 -8.52 26.44
CA ASP A 12 -39.02 -8.30 25.00
C ASP A 12 -39.26 -6.81 24.64
N GLN A 13 -39.77 -6.00 25.57
CA GLN A 13 -40.13 -4.60 25.32
C GLN A 13 -38.96 -3.60 25.52
N SER A 14 -37.81 -4.03 26.06
CA SER A 14 -36.56 -3.25 25.97
C SER A 14 -35.86 -3.39 24.61
N VAL A 15 -36.47 -4.11 23.66
CA VAL A 15 -35.98 -4.31 22.28
C VAL A 15 -36.76 -3.39 21.33
N MET A 16 -36.93 -2.11 21.68
CA MET A 16 -37.55 -1.06 20.87
C MET A 16 -36.91 0.25 21.33
N GLU A 17 -36.15 1.06 20.58
CA GLU A 17 -35.97 1.25 19.15
C GLU A 17 -34.46 1.46 18.89
N ASP A 18 -33.79 0.49 18.27
CA ASP A 18 -32.47 0.78 17.68
C ASP A 18 -32.75 1.46 16.33
N GLN A 19 -33.07 2.75 16.39
CA GLN A 19 -33.09 3.59 15.21
C GLN A 19 -31.66 3.67 14.70
N ARG A 20 -31.24 2.65 13.92
CA ARG A 20 -29.90 2.41 13.36
C ARG A 20 -29.00 3.63 13.42
N VAL A 21 -28.43 3.87 14.60
CA VAL A 21 -27.76 5.14 14.87
C VAL A 21 -26.45 5.10 14.11
N GLN A 22 -26.23 6.04 13.20
CA GLN A 22 -24.96 6.15 12.52
C GLN A 22 -23.95 6.84 13.44
N THR A 23 -22.67 6.52 13.29
CA THR A 23 -21.65 7.15 14.12
C THR A 23 -21.54 8.64 13.82
N CYS A 24 -21.83 9.08 12.59
CA CYS A 24 -21.92 10.49 12.22
C CYS A 24 -23.06 11.26 12.88
N ASP A 25 -24.12 10.59 13.34
CA ASP A 25 -25.26 11.23 14.02
C ASP A 25 -24.89 11.63 15.46
N VAL A 26 -23.96 10.89 16.08
CA VAL A 26 -23.57 11.05 17.48
C VAL A 26 -22.22 11.77 17.61
N TYR A 27 -21.30 11.53 16.68
CA TYR A 27 -19.95 12.05 16.71
C TYR A 27 -19.58 12.74 15.40
N ARG A 28 -18.63 13.67 15.48
CA ARG A 28 -18.03 14.25 14.29
C ARG A 28 -17.07 13.25 13.65
N THR A 29 -17.45 12.71 12.50
CA THR A 29 -16.68 11.75 11.72
C THR A 29 -15.94 12.42 10.56
N ASP A 30 -14.85 11.80 10.10
CA ASP A 30 -14.13 12.19 8.87
C ASP A 30 -15.02 11.92 7.63
N PRO A 31 -15.10 12.82 6.63
CA PRO A 31 -15.83 12.56 5.38
C PRO A 31 -15.34 11.32 4.62
N ASP A 32 -14.06 10.96 4.74
CA ASP A 32 -13.47 9.80 4.05
C ASP A 32 -13.55 8.50 4.89
N LEU A 33 -14.33 8.49 5.97
CA LEU A 33 -14.49 7.31 6.82
C LEU A 33 -15.18 6.18 6.05
N PRO A 34 -14.63 4.94 6.03
CA PRO A 34 -15.28 3.82 5.40
C PRO A 34 -16.70 3.59 5.95
N HIS A 35 -17.66 3.34 5.06
CA HIS A 35 -19.08 3.20 5.40
C HIS A 35 -19.36 2.16 6.50
N ARG A 36 -18.53 1.13 6.62
CA ARG A 36 -18.60 0.11 7.68
C ARG A 36 -18.37 0.67 9.08
N PHE A 37 -17.56 1.71 9.24
CA PHE A 37 -17.39 2.40 10.51
C PHE A 37 -18.47 3.47 10.75
N ASN A 38 -19.18 3.90 9.71
CA ASN A 38 -20.35 4.75 9.93
C ASN A 38 -21.56 3.96 10.45
N ASN A 39 -21.68 2.68 10.05
CA ASN A 39 -22.80 1.83 10.40
C ASN A 39 -22.33 0.68 11.30
N PRO A 40 -22.51 0.75 12.63
CA PRO A 40 -22.10 -0.33 13.54
C PRO A 40 -22.81 -1.65 13.20
N ASP A 41 -23.96 -1.57 12.53
CA ASP A 41 -24.69 -2.73 12.07
C ASP A 41 -23.93 -3.62 11.08
N CYS A 42 -22.96 -3.07 10.35
CA CYS A 42 -22.18 -3.80 9.37
C CYS A 42 -21.28 -4.90 10.00
N PHE A 43 -21.07 -4.84 11.32
CA PHE A 43 -20.35 -5.87 12.06
C PHE A 43 -21.28 -7.02 12.47
N HIS A 44 -21.19 -8.11 11.72
CA HIS A 44 -21.92 -9.35 11.96
C HIS A 44 -21.10 -10.35 12.77
N GLY A 45 -21.75 -11.36 13.35
CA GLY A 45 -21.10 -12.44 14.09
C GLY A 45 -20.89 -12.17 15.57
N TYR A 46 -21.27 -10.97 16.04
CA TYR A 46 -21.35 -10.65 17.45
C TYR A 46 -22.74 -10.94 17.97
N SER A 47 -22.86 -11.97 18.79
CA SER A 47 -24.09 -12.27 19.52
C SER A 47 -23.80 -13.27 20.63
N GLN A 48 -24.60 -13.22 21.69
CA GLN A 48 -24.62 -14.31 22.66
C GLN A 48 -25.13 -15.55 21.93
N LYS A 49 -24.28 -16.58 21.81
CA LYS A 49 -24.72 -17.89 21.33
C LYS A 49 -25.69 -18.47 22.35
N ASN A 50 -26.78 -19.06 21.86
CA ASN A 50 -27.73 -19.77 22.70
C ASN A 50 -27.05 -21.05 23.22
N CYS A 51 -26.52 -20.96 24.44
CA CYS A 51 -25.92 -22.07 25.16
C CYS A 51 -26.66 -22.28 26.48
N HIS A 52 -26.72 -23.53 26.92
CA HIS A 52 -27.34 -23.88 28.18
C HIS A 52 -26.65 -23.11 29.33
N PRO A 53 -27.39 -22.48 30.27
CA PRO A 53 -26.81 -21.66 31.33
C PRO A 53 -25.75 -22.39 32.18
N LEU A 54 -25.92 -23.70 32.42
CA LEU A 54 -24.97 -24.52 33.18
C LEU A 54 -23.68 -24.89 32.42
N TYR A 55 -23.65 -24.74 31.09
CA TYR A 55 -22.50 -25.09 30.25
C TYR A 55 -21.85 -23.85 29.62
N ARG A 56 -21.97 -22.69 30.29
CA ARG A 56 -21.30 -21.46 29.86
C ARG A 56 -19.83 -21.51 30.20
N THR A 57 -18.98 -21.21 29.23
CA THR A 57 -17.53 -21.06 29.44
C THR A 57 -17.15 -19.59 29.41
N SER A 58 -16.04 -19.22 30.07
CA SER A 58 -15.51 -17.85 30.06
C SER A 58 -15.24 -17.34 28.64
N ASN A 59 -14.75 -18.22 27.76
CA ASN A 59 -14.46 -17.91 26.36
C ASN A 59 -15.70 -17.48 25.56
N GLN A 60 -16.91 -17.94 25.94
CA GLN A 60 -18.16 -17.52 25.29
C GLN A 60 -18.49 -16.04 25.53
N THR A 61 -17.82 -15.39 26.49
CA THR A 61 -17.96 -13.95 26.73
C THR A 61 -17.37 -13.13 25.58
N TYR A 62 -16.25 -13.59 25.02
CA TYR A 62 -15.58 -12.93 23.92
C TYR A 62 -16.47 -12.97 22.66
N GLY A 63 -16.60 -11.83 21.98
CA GLY A 63 -17.44 -11.69 20.78
C GLY A 63 -18.96 -11.76 21.05
N SER A 64 -19.40 -11.90 22.30
CA SER A 64 -20.84 -11.99 22.61
C SER A 64 -21.60 -10.67 22.53
N LYS A 65 -20.88 -9.54 22.63
CA LYS A 65 -21.43 -8.18 22.57
C LYS A 65 -21.15 -7.56 21.22
N ARG A 66 -22.18 -6.94 20.62
CA ARG A 66 -22.06 -6.22 19.35
C ARG A 66 -21.36 -4.87 19.58
N PRO A 67 -20.49 -4.42 18.65
CA PRO A 67 -19.95 -3.07 18.71
C PRO A 67 -21.07 -2.03 18.55
N THR A 68 -20.96 -0.96 19.33
CA THR A 68 -21.87 0.19 19.33
C THR A 68 -21.20 1.42 18.71
N VAL A 69 -21.95 2.50 18.49
CA VAL A 69 -21.40 3.76 17.97
C VAL A 69 -20.25 4.34 18.80
N HIS A 70 -20.18 4.00 20.09
CA HIS A 70 -19.15 4.44 21.02
C HIS A 70 -17.85 3.61 20.94
N ASP A 71 -17.94 2.40 20.40
CA ASP A 71 -16.78 1.49 20.23
C ASP A 71 -16.09 1.70 18.88
N ILE A 72 -16.77 2.35 17.94
CA ILE A 72 -16.30 2.53 16.57
C ILE A 72 -15.43 3.79 16.44
N GLN A 73 -14.43 3.72 15.56
CA GLN A 73 -13.50 4.80 15.27
C GLN A 73 -14.17 5.90 14.43
N THR A 74 -13.94 7.17 14.76
CA THR A 74 -14.42 8.33 14.00
C THR A 74 -13.54 8.70 12.80
N GLN A 75 -12.33 8.13 12.74
CA GLN A 75 -11.36 8.31 11.66
C GLN A 75 -10.63 6.98 11.39
N PHE A 76 -10.38 6.68 10.12
CA PHE A 76 -9.61 5.51 9.70
C PHE A 76 -8.55 5.92 8.68
N LYS A 77 -7.27 5.78 9.05
CA LYS A 77 -6.13 6.13 8.19
C LYS A 77 -5.41 4.86 7.74
N GLY A 78 -6.08 4.09 6.88
CA GLY A 78 -5.51 2.91 6.26
C GLY A 78 -4.45 3.26 5.21
N THR A 79 -3.36 2.49 5.15
CA THR A 79 -2.35 2.63 4.10
C THR A 79 -2.72 1.78 2.89
N SER A 80 -2.72 2.36 1.69
CA SER A 80 -2.89 1.62 0.44
C SER A 80 -1.62 0.84 0.10
N ARG A 81 -1.76 -0.45 -0.23
CA ARG A 81 -0.66 -1.31 -0.72
C ARG A 81 -0.68 -1.48 -2.24
N GLN A 82 -1.57 -0.80 -2.97
CA GLN A 82 -1.78 -1.02 -4.41
C GLN A 82 -0.49 -0.89 -5.23
N PHE A 83 0.32 0.14 -4.96
CA PHE A 83 1.62 0.32 -5.61
C PHE A 83 2.56 -0.86 -5.34
N SER A 84 2.76 -1.20 -4.06
CA SER A 84 3.68 -2.27 -3.68
C SER A 84 3.21 -3.64 -4.16
N GLU A 85 1.90 -3.92 -4.16
CA GLU A 85 1.33 -5.15 -4.72
C GLU A 85 1.59 -5.28 -6.22
N SER A 86 1.45 -4.17 -6.97
CA SER A 86 1.77 -4.17 -8.40
C SER A 86 3.24 -4.53 -8.67
N MET A 87 4.16 -4.01 -7.86
CA MET A 87 5.60 -4.29 -7.96
C MET A 87 5.97 -5.69 -7.43
N LEU A 88 5.30 -6.19 -6.40
CA LEU A 88 5.54 -7.54 -5.88
C LEU A 88 5.21 -8.62 -6.90
N ARG A 89 4.23 -8.38 -7.78
CA ARG A 89 3.87 -9.31 -8.86
C ARG A 89 4.98 -9.50 -9.89
N SER A 90 5.89 -8.53 -10.08
CA SER A 90 7.02 -8.69 -11.02
C SER A 90 8.17 -9.55 -10.48
N GLY A 91 8.13 -9.94 -9.20
CA GLY A 91 9.14 -10.79 -8.58
C GLY A 91 10.45 -10.04 -8.27
N MET A 92 11.53 -10.82 -8.08
CA MET A 92 12.83 -10.27 -7.71
C MET A 92 13.49 -9.57 -8.90
N TYR A 93 13.97 -8.35 -8.67
CA TYR A 93 14.73 -7.60 -9.66
C TYR A 93 15.97 -8.38 -10.12
N ARG A 94 16.22 -8.37 -11.44
CA ARG A 94 17.43 -8.91 -12.06
C ARG A 94 18.01 -7.87 -13.00
N ASP A 95 19.33 -7.71 -12.95
CA ASP A 95 20.05 -6.87 -13.89
C ASP A 95 20.47 -7.70 -15.11
N HIS A 96 20.11 -7.22 -16.30
CA HIS A 96 20.48 -7.78 -17.60
C HIS A 96 21.14 -6.74 -18.50
N GLY A 97 21.55 -5.58 -17.95
CA GLY A 97 22.22 -4.52 -18.69
C GLY A 97 23.71 -4.79 -18.92
N PHE A 98 24.25 -4.30 -20.02
CA PHE A 98 25.70 -4.25 -20.25
C PHE A 98 26.27 -2.91 -19.76
N ASN A 99 27.48 -2.97 -19.19
CA ASN A 99 28.23 -1.77 -18.84
C ASN A 99 28.71 -1.06 -20.12
N THR A 100 28.04 0.02 -20.49
CA THR A 100 28.34 0.84 -21.68
C THR A 100 28.91 2.22 -21.34
N SER A 101 29.21 2.46 -20.06
CA SER A 101 29.79 3.73 -19.62
C SER A 101 31.16 3.92 -20.26
N VAL A 102 31.32 4.98 -21.06
CA VAL A 102 32.63 5.43 -21.52
C VAL A 102 33.37 6.05 -20.35
N GLU A 103 34.60 5.59 -20.09
CA GLU A 103 35.46 6.15 -19.05
C GLU A 103 35.65 7.65 -19.28
N ARG A 104 35.26 8.46 -18.29
CA ARG A 104 35.52 9.90 -18.28
C ARG A 104 36.65 10.18 -17.32
N SER A 105 37.83 10.47 -17.85
CA SER A 105 38.94 10.98 -17.05
C SER A 105 38.55 12.33 -16.45
N LYS A 106 38.78 12.50 -15.14
CA LYS A 106 38.61 13.79 -14.44
C LYS A 106 39.48 14.91 -15.03
N VAL A 107 40.52 14.55 -15.79
CA VAL A 107 41.51 15.45 -16.40
C VAL A 107 41.23 15.69 -17.88
N MET A 108 40.52 14.79 -18.58
CA MET A 108 40.26 14.95 -20.00
C MET A 108 38.97 15.74 -20.28
N VAL A 109 39.15 16.83 -21.02
CA VAL A 109 38.11 17.72 -21.54
C VAL A 109 37.12 16.96 -22.41
N SER A 110 35.88 17.47 -22.44
CA SER A 110 34.68 17.01 -23.16
C SER A 110 34.95 16.19 -24.42
N THR A 111 34.05 15.22 -24.70
CA THR A 111 34.10 14.28 -25.83
C THR A 111 34.34 14.94 -27.20
N ALA A 112 34.00 16.22 -27.39
CA ALA A 112 34.36 17.01 -28.57
C ALA A 112 35.88 17.11 -28.82
N THR A 113 36.68 17.01 -27.76
CA THR A 113 38.15 17.09 -27.77
C THR A 113 38.81 15.73 -28.06
N GLN A 114 38.13 14.62 -27.74
CA GLN A 114 38.64 13.28 -28.01
C GLN A 114 38.72 12.99 -29.52
N LYS A 115 37.76 13.48 -30.31
CA LYS A 115 37.75 13.34 -31.79
C LYS A 115 38.99 13.97 -32.43
N LYS A 116 39.46 15.11 -31.90
CA LYS A 116 40.70 15.76 -32.36
C LYS A 116 41.95 14.93 -32.06
N ARG A 117 41.97 14.12 -31.00
CA ARG A 117 43.13 13.27 -30.64
C ARG A 117 43.25 12.04 -31.56
N SER A 118 42.14 11.40 -31.94
CA SER A 118 42.17 10.29 -32.91
C SER A 118 42.67 10.74 -34.28
N ASP A 119 42.28 11.95 -34.71
CA ASP A 119 42.69 12.51 -36.00
C ASP A 119 44.21 12.81 -36.03
N ILE A 120 44.78 13.31 -34.93
CA ILE A 120 46.23 13.56 -34.81
C ILE A 120 47.03 12.25 -34.86
N HIS A 121 46.57 11.19 -34.20
CA HIS A 121 47.25 9.89 -34.23
C HIS A 121 47.28 9.31 -35.65
N TYR A 122 46.19 9.44 -36.41
CA TYR A 122 46.12 9.00 -37.81
C TYR A 122 47.09 9.79 -38.70
N LEU A 123 47.18 11.12 -38.52
CA LEU A 123 48.12 11.97 -39.26
C LEU A 123 49.59 11.65 -38.96
N PHE A 124 49.93 11.38 -37.70
CA PHE A 124 51.29 11.06 -37.30
C PHE A 124 51.75 9.70 -37.83
N CYS A 125 50.88 8.69 -37.81
CA CYS A 125 51.23 7.34 -38.26
C CYS A 125 51.28 7.20 -39.78
N TYR A 126 50.52 8.01 -40.54
CA TYR A 126 50.40 7.86 -42.00
C TYR A 126 50.85 9.07 -42.83
N GLY A 127 51.19 10.21 -42.21
CA GLY A 127 51.56 11.45 -42.93
C GLY A 127 53.01 11.53 -43.45
N ASN A 128 53.89 10.61 -43.06
CA ASN A 128 55.33 10.66 -43.40
C ASN A 128 55.73 9.80 -44.63
N GLN A 129 54.80 9.39 -45.49
CA GLN A 129 55.12 8.56 -46.67
C GLN A 129 55.29 9.32 -47.99
N SER A 130 55.18 10.65 -48.04
CA SER A 130 55.18 11.39 -49.32
C SER A 130 56.31 12.42 -49.44
N ASN A 131 57.58 12.05 -49.24
CA ASN A 131 58.73 12.86 -49.68
C ASN A 131 59.97 11.98 -49.90
N LYS A 132 59.99 11.19 -50.98
CA LYS A 132 61.24 10.64 -51.56
C LYS A 132 61.23 10.87 -53.08
N GLN A 133 61.74 12.05 -53.44
CA GLN A 133 62.57 12.38 -54.60
C GLN A 133 62.28 11.70 -55.95
N ASP A 134 61.59 12.44 -56.82
CA ASP A 134 61.79 12.37 -58.28
C ASP A 134 62.81 13.46 -58.67
N GLU A 135 64.11 13.15 -58.61
CA GLU A 135 65.15 13.93 -59.27
C GLU A 135 66.14 12.96 -59.93
N ASN A 136 65.96 12.72 -61.24
CA ASN A 136 67.02 12.35 -62.19
C ASN A 136 66.46 12.37 -63.62
N LYS A 137 66.77 13.44 -64.37
CA LYS A 137 66.82 13.46 -65.83
C LYS A 137 67.97 14.33 -66.29
#